data_AF-A0AAV8XCM4-F1
#
_entry.id   AF-A0AAV8XCM4-F1
#
_cell.length_a   1.000
_cell.length_b   1.000
_cell.length_c   1.000
_cell.angle_alpha   90.00
_cell.angle_beta   90.00
_cell.angle_gamma   90.00
#
_symmetry.space_group_name_H-M   'P 1'
#
loop_
_entity.id
_entity.type
_entity.pdbx_description
1 polymer ?
#
loop_
_entity_poly.entity_id
_entity_poly.type
_entity_poly.pdbx_seq_one_letter_code
_entity_poly.pdbx_strand_id
1 'polypeptide(L)'
;MDDLKLFSGTKANLQALIGTTRTFSDDIKMSFGLDKCATLSIVKGPPHNNPEVYADIHQLPPEEQYRYLEVCQDGRINHTQLKKEFQEKYKSRVTKLLNTLLSGGNLIKAISSWAVPVLTYSFGIVKWSVNDLDELDRLTRRLLTKFRHLHTNSSVIRLYLPRRRGGRGLLNIKNQCLNQEASLRRKLLTNRDPLITAVAREDAGYTPLSLGCELIPVDRQNQAYLPML
;
A
#
# COMPACT_ATOMS: atom_id res chain seq x y z
N MET A 1 -13.21 11.12 -10.20
CA MET A 1 -12.85 10.37 -8.97
C MET A 1 -14.16 10.27 -8.26
N ASP A 2 -14.74 9.08 -8.27
CA ASP A 2 -16.19 8.92 -8.06
C ASP A 2 -16.45 8.16 -6.74
N ASP A 3 -15.41 7.53 -6.18
CA ASP A 3 -15.46 6.81 -4.91
C ASP A 3 -15.28 7.77 -3.73
N LEU A 4 -16.41 8.10 -3.08
CA LEU A 4 -16.45 8.92 -1.87
C LEU A 4 -16.69 8.05 -0.62
N LYS A 5 -16.02 8.39 0.48
CA LYS A 5 -16.28 7.79 1.79
C LYS A 5 -16.74 8.88 2.77
N LEU A 6 -17.92 8.69 3.34
CA LEU A 6 -18.50 9.59 4.34
C LEU A 6 -18.28 9.03 5.74
N PHE A 7 -17.87 9.89 6.67
CA PHE A 7 -17.68 9.54 8.08
C PHE A 7 -18.58 10.41 8.95
N SER A 8 -19.21 9.80 9.96
CA SER A 8 -20.04 10.52 10.92
C SER A 8 -20.02 9.80 12.26
N GLY A 9 -20.03 10.57 13.36
CA GLY A 9 -20.14 10.03 14.72
C GLY A 9 -21.55 9.59 15.10
N THR A 10 -22.58 10.06 14.38
CA THR A 10 -23.97 9.70 14.63
C THR A 10 -24.69 9.32 13.34
N LYS A 11 -25.69 8.45 13.51
CA LYS A 11 -26.59 7.98 12.44
C LYS A 11 -27.32 9.14 11.74
N ALA A 12 -27.86 10.08 12.53
CA ALA A 12 -28.58 11.25 12.00
C ALA A 12 -27.68 12.16 11.15
N ASN A 13 -26.46 12.41 11.61
CA ASN A 13 -25.50 13.24 10.86
C ASN A 13 -25.04 12.55 9.56
N LEU A 14 -24.95 11.21 9.55
CA LEU A 14 -24.62 10.47 8.32
C LEU A 14 -25.73 10.62 7.27
N GLN A 15 -27.00 10.54 7.68
CA GLN A 15 -28.13 10.76 6.77
C GLN A 15 -28.15 12.20 6.21
N ALA A 16 -27.87 13.19 7.05
CA ALA A 16 -27.76 14.58 6.60
C ALA A 16 -26.63 14.77 5.57
N LEU A 17 -25.48 14.12 5.80
CA LEU A 17 -24.34 14.11 4.86
C LEU A 17 -24.70 13.44 3.53
N ILE A 18 -25.37 12.28 3.56
CA ILE A 18 -25.84 11.59 2.35
C ILE A 18 -26.82 12.49 1.58
N GLY A 19 -27.78 13.11 2.27
CA GLY A 19 -28.73 14.04 1.66
C GLY A 19 -28.04 15.22 0.98
N THR A 20 -27.09 15.85 1.67
CA THR A 20 -26.30 16.97 1.11
C THR A 20 -25.49 16.54 -0.12
N THR A 21 -24.87 15.36 -0.07
CA THR A 21 -24.07 14.82 -1.19
C THR A 21 -24.98 14.50 -2.38
N ARG A 22 -26.18 13.99 -2.14
CA ARG A 22 -27.18 13.71 -3.17
C ARG A 22 -27.64 15.00 -3.86
N THR A 23 -28.03 16.02 -3.09
CA THR A 23 -28.41 17.33 -3.65
C THR A 23 -27.28 17.89 -4.52
N PHE A 24 -26.04 17.83 -4.05
CA PHE A 24 -24.90 18.30 -4.83
C PHE A 24 -24.68 17.46 -6.11
N SER A 25 -24.84 16.14 -6.04
CA SER A 25 -24.77 15.24 -7.20
C SER A 25 -25.84 15.55 -8.24
N ASP A 26 -27.06 15.82 -7.80
CA ASP A 26 -28.18 16.18 -8.66
C ASP A 26 -27.96 17.55 -9.33
N ASP A 27 -27.42 18.52 -8.60
CA ASP A 27 -27.06 19.86 -9.11
C ASP A 27 -26.02 19.79 -10.25
N ILE A 28 -25.01 18.92 -10.10
CA ILE A 28 -24.01 18.65 -11.15
C ILE A 28 -24.50 17.64 -12.21
N LYS A 29 -25.76 17.19 -12.12
CA LYS A 29 -26.42 16.23 -13.03
C LYS A 29 -25.71 14.87 -13.11
N MET A 30 -25.15 14.40 -12.00
CA MET A 30 -24.54 13.07 -11.86
C MET A 30 -25.48 12.10 -11.15
N SER A 31 -25.59 10.88 -11.66
CA SER A 31 -26.36 9.82 -11.03
C SER A 31 -25.64 9.29 -9.79
N PHE A 32 -26.28 9.42 -8.63
CA PHE A 32 -25.78 8.91 -7.36
C PHE A 32 -26.08 7.40 -7.27
N GLY A 33 -25.13 6.55 -7.70
CA GLY A 33 -25.28 5.09 -7.79
C GLY A 33 -25.37 4.40 -6.43
N LEU A 34 -26.52 4.52 -5.76
CA LEU A 34 -26.80 3.99 -4.42
C LEU A 34 -26.72 2.46 -4.33
N ASP A 35 -26.90 1.77 -5.45
CA ASP A 35 -26.81 0.30 -5.59
C ASP A 35 -25.43 -0.24 -5.22
N LYS A 36 -24.39 0.57 -5.37
CA LYS A 36 -23.00 0.21 -5.05
C LYS A 36 -22.55 0.73 -3.70
N CYS A 37 -23.39 1.53 -3.04
CA CYS A 37 -23.08 2.06 -1.72
C CYS A 37 -23.33 0.97 -0.66
N ALA A 38 -22.53 1.00 0.41
CA ALA A 38 -22.74 0.15 1.57
C ALA A 38 -22.48 0.95 2.84
N THR A 39 -23.26 0.68 3.89
CA THR A 39 -23.09 1.31 5.19
C THR A 39 -22.33 0.37 6.14
N LEU A 40 -21.37 0.91 6.89
CA LEU A 40 -20.62 0.17 7.91
C LEU A 40 -20.71 0.90 9.26
N SER A 41 -21.26 0.23 10.27
CA SER A 41 -21.37 0.76 11.64
C SER A 41 -20.37 0.10 12.57
N ILE A 42 -19.45 0.91 13.12
CA ILE A 42 -18.40 0.47 14.04
C ILE A 42 -18.70 1.07 15.42
N VAL A 43 -19.10 0.24 16.39
CA VAL A 43 -19.37 0.66 17.78
C VAL A 43 -18.43 -0.10 18.71
N LYS A 44 -17.40 0.57 19.24
CA LYS A 44 -16.46 0.04 20.25
C LYS A 44 -16.00 -1.42 20.03
N GLY A 45 -15.60 -1.79 18.81
CA GLY A 45 -15.14 -3.15 18.51
C GLY A 45 -15.56 -3.63 17.12
N PRO A 46 -15.79 -4.94 16.92
CA PRO A 46 -16.16 -5.50 15.61
C PRO A 46 -17.44 -4.86 15.06
N PRO A 47 -17.70 -4.98 13.74
CA PRO A 47 -18.88 -4.41 13.09
C PRO A 47 -20.14 -4.81 13.85
N HIS A 48 -20.95 -3.81 14.23
CA HIS A 48 -22.20 -4.08 14.94
C HIS A 48 -23.30 -4.29 13.89
N ASN A 49 -23.92 -5.47 13.92
CA ASN A 49 -25.05 -5.81 13.06
C ASN A 49 -26.32 -5.17 13.61
N ASN A 50 -26.76 -4.10 12.95
CA ASN A 50 -28.16 -3.72 12.97
C ASN A 50 -28.61 -3.70 11.51
N PRO A 51 -29.41 -4.68 11.05
CA PRO A 51 -29.90 -4.78 9.68
C PRO A 51 -30.93 -3.66 9.39
N GLU A 52 -30.51 -2.42 9.56
CA GLU A 52 -31.26 -1.21 9.24
C GLU A 52 -30.81 -0.75 7.85
N VAL A 53 -31.76 -0.67 6.93
CA VAL A 53 -31.56 -0.06 5.62
C VAL A 53 -31.43 1.45 5.81
N TYR A 54 -30.30 2.02 5.39
CA TYR A 54 -30.06 3.46 5.47
C TYR A 54 -30.37 4.11 4.12
N ALA A 55 -31.53 4.76 3.99
CA ALA A 55 -31.89 5.48 2.76
C ALA A 55 -31.69 4.63 1.48
N ASP A 56 -32.18 3.39 1.51
CA ASP A 56 -32.04 2.35 0.48
C ASP A 56 -30.61 1.82 0.25
N ILE A 57 -29.65 2.19 1.09
CA ILE A 57 -28.29 1.64 1.11
C ILE A 57 -28.25 0.44 2.05
N HIS A 58 -27.80 -0.70 1.53
CA HIS A 58 -27.63 -1.91 2.31
C HIS A 58 -26.48 -1.79 3.32
N GLN A 59 -26.63 -2.45 4.47
CA GLN A 59 -25.51 -2.64 5.38
C GLN A 59 -24.57 -3.69 4.81
N LEU A 60 -23.26 -3.44 4.86
CA LEU A 60 -22.28 -4.43 4.42
C LEU A 60 -22.40 -5.69 5.30
N PRO A 61 -22.52 -6.90 4.70
CA PRO A 61 -22.57 -8.13 5.45
C PRO A 61 -21.35 -8.31 6.36
N PRO A 62 -21.47 -9.00 7.50
CA PRO A 62 -20.35 -9.20 8.43
C PRO A 62 -19.22 -10.06 7.82
N GLU A 63 -19.58 -10.88 6.83
CA GLU A 63 -18.67 -11.76 6.11
C GLU A 63 -17.94 -11.03 4.98
N GLU A 64 -18.46 -9.88 4.55
CA GLU A 64 -17.87 -9.06 3.50
C GLU A 64 -17.04 -7.91 4.08
N GLN A 65 -15.94 -7.63 3.40
CA GLN A 65 -14.98 -6.59 3.80
C GLN A 65 -15.12 -5.38 2.87
N TYR A 66 -15.23 -4.18 3.44
CA TYR A 66 -15.29 -2.96 2.65
C TYR A 66 -13.92 -2.68 2.05
N ARG A 67 -13.85 -2.63 0.72
CA ARG A 67 -12.61 -2.39 -0.02
C ARG A 67 -12.60 -0.99 -0.60
N TYR A 68 -11.65 -0.17 -0.16
CA TYR A 68 -11.39 1.16 -0.72
C TYR A 68 -9.98 1.21 -1.30
N LEU A 69 -9.86 1.60 -2.58
CA LEU A 69 -8.57 1.66 -3.29
C LEU A 69 -7.75 0.36 -3.14
N GLU A 70 -8.42 -0.79 -3.31
CA GLU A 70 -7.89 -2.15 -3.14
C GLU A 70 -7.48 -2.55 -1.70
N VAL A 71 -7.72 -1.72 -0.70
CA VAL A 71 -7.39 -1.99 0.70
C VAL A 71 -8.68 -2.28 1.48
N CYS A 72 -8.74 -3.42 2.17
CA CYS A 72 -9.82 -3.73 3.10
C CYS A 72 -9.73 -2.84 4.34
N GLN A 73 -10.81 -2.12 4.66
CA GLN A 73 -10.86 -1.12 5.72
C GLN A 73 -12.00 -1.38 6.71
N ASP A 74 -12.01 -2.56 7.33
CA ASP A 74 -13.03 -2.94 8.32
C ASP A 74 -12.58 -2.52 9.72
N GLY A 75 -12.65 -1.22 10.00
CA GLY A 75 -12.30 -0.61 11.28
C GLY A 75 -10.80 -0.56 11.59
N ARG A 76 -10.07 -1.67 11.52
CA ARG A 76 -8.60 -1.72 11.60
C ARG A 76 -8.02 -2.35 10.35
N ILE A 77 -6.98 -1.73 9.80
CA ILE A 77 -6.23 -2.28 8.68
C ILE A 77 -5.55 -3.57 9.14
N ASN A 78 -5.98 -4.73 8.60
CA ASN A 78 -5.32 -6.01 8.87
C ASN A 78 -4.00 -6.08 8.08
N HIS A 79 -2.94 -5.54 8.67
CA HIS A 79 -1.62 -5.49 8.04
C HIS A 79 -1.09 -6.89 7.68
N THR A 80 -1.39 -7.92 8.45
CA THR A 80 -0.92 -9.30 8.19
C THR A 80 -1.55 -9.87 6.93
N GLN A 81 -2.86 -9.73 6.77
CA GLN A 81 -3.56 -10.20 5.57
C GLN A 81 -3.11 -9.42 4.33
N LEU A 82 -3.03 -8.09 4.42
CA LEU A 82 -2.57 -7.25 3.31
C LEU A 82 -1.15 -7.59 2.87
N LYS A 83 -0.22 -7.83 3.81
CA LYS A 83 1.14 -8.27 3.48
C LYS A 83 1.12 -9.53 2.63
N LYS A 84 0.33 -10.54 3.02
CA LYS A 84 0.20 -11.80 2.27
C LYS A 84 -0.37 -11.55 0.87
N GLU A 85 -1.42 -10.73 0.76
CA GLU A 85 -2.03 -10.39 -0.54
C GLU A 85 -1.03 -9.69 -1.47
N PHE A 86 -0.28 -8.70 -0.96
CA PHE A 86 0.76 -8.02 -1.73
C PHE A 86 1.92 -8.94 -2.11
N GLN A 87 2.34 -9.82 -1.19
CA GLN A 87 3.38 -10.83 -1.45
C GLN A 87 2.96 -11.81 -2.56
N GLU A 88 1.74 -12.35 -2.52
CA GLU A 88 1.24 -13.27 -3.54
C GLU A 88 1.01 -12.56 -4.88
N LYS A 89 0.46 -11.33 -4.89
CA LYS A 89 0.37 -10.50 -6.10
C LYS A 89 1.77 -10.26 -6.72
N TYR A 90 2.76 -9.91 -5.89
CA TYR A 90 4.13 -9.70 -6.33
C TYR A 90 4.75 -10.97 -6.91
N LYS A 91 4.68 -12.09 -6.19
CA LYS A 91 5.16 -13.40 -6.62
C LYS A 91 4.51 -13.84 -7.93
N SER A 92 3.21 -13.63 -8.08
CA SER A 92 2.47 -13.91 -9.32
C SER A 92 3.02 -13.09 -10.49
N ARG A 93 3.22 -11.78 -10.32
CA ARG A 93 3.82 -10.92 -11.36
C ARG A 93 5.24 -11.33 -11.73
N VAL A 94 6.10 -11.59 -10.75
CA VAL A 94 7.47 -12.05 -10.99
C VAL A 94 7.46 -13.40 -11.72
N THR A 95 6.62 -14.34 -11.31
CA THR A 95 6.48 -15.64 -11.99
C THR A 95 6.03 -15.50 -13.44
N LYS A 96 5.04 -14.63 -13.72
CA LYS A 96 4.61 -14.32 -15.09
C LYS A 96 5.75 -13.75 -15.93
N LEU A 97 6.53 -12.82 -15.38
CA LEU A 97 7.71 -12.27 -16.06
C LEU A 97 8.77 -13.33 -16.33
N LEU A 98 9.02 -14.24 -15.39
CA LEU A 98 10.02 -15.30 -15.56
C LEU A 98 9.62 -16.37 -16.57
N ASN A 99 8.32 -16.54 -16.83
CA ASN A 99 7.82 -17.40 -17.91
C ASN A 99 7.92 -16.75 -19.30
N THR A 100 8.30 -15.47 -19.39
CA THR A 100 8.49 -14.80 -20.68
C THR A 100 9.88 -15.05 -21.25
N LEU A 101 10.02 -14.95 -22.58
CA LEU A 101 11.29 -15.08 -23.29
C LEU A 101 12.11 -13.76 -23.30
N LEU A 102 11.98 -12.94 -22.25
CA LEU A 102 12.72 -11.69 -22.14
C LEU A 102 14.22 -11.95 -21.91
N SER A 103 15.06 -11.13 -22.53
CA SER A 103 16.49 -11.11 -22.23
C SER A 103 16.73 -10.80 -20.75
N GLY A 104 17.83 -11.29 -20.17
CA GLY A 104 18.15 -11.01 -18.76
C GLY A 104 18.22 -9.51 -18.43
N GLY A 105 18.46 -8.64 -19.42
CA GLY A 105 18.29 -7.19 -19.32
C GLY A 105 16.87 -6.73 -19.13
N ASN A 106 16.04 -7.08 -20.08
CA ASN A 106 14.67 -6.64 -20.12
C ASN A 106 13.87 -7.25 -18.98
N LEU A 107 14.19 -8.48 -18.57
CA LEU A 107 13.57 -9.15 -17.42
C LEU A 107 13.79 -8.38 -16.12
N ILE A 108 15.04 -8.03 -15.79
CA ILE A 108 15.35 -7.28 -14.55
C ILE A 108 14.70 -5.88 -14.59
N LYS A 109 14.69 -5.24 -15.76
CA LYS A 109 14.01 -3.96 -15.96
C LYS A 109 12.49 -4.11 -15.73
N ALA A 110 11.87 -5.14 -16.29
CA ALA A 110 10.44 -5.42 -16.14
C ALA A 110 10.05 -5.75 -14.69
N ILE A 111 10.88 -6.50 -13.96
CA ILE A 111 10.66 -6.76 -12.52
C ILE A 111 10.64 -5.43 -11.77
N SER A 112 11.63 -4.56 -12.03
CA SER A 112 11.75 -3.27 -11.35
C SER A 112 10.62 -2.30 -11.72
N SER A 113 10.13 -2.32 -12.96
CA SER A 113 9.12 -1.37 -13.46
C SER A 113 7.67 -1.84 -13.32
N TRP A 114 7.41 -3.15 -13.17
CA TRP A 114 6.04 -3.69 -13.15
C TRP A 114 5.72 -4.52 -11.91
N ALA A 115 6.68 -5.31 -11.41
CA ALA A 115 6.45 -6.13 -10.21
C ALA A 115 6.66 -5.31 -8.93
N VAL A 116 7.79 -4.60 -8.80
CA VAL A 116 8.12 -3.82 -7.58
C VAL A 116 7.09 -2.72 -7.26
N PRO A 117 6.46 -2.02 -8.24
CA PRO A 117 5.43 -1.02 -7.93
C PRO A 117 4.22 -1.55 -7.15
N VAL A 118 3.90 -2.85 -7.25
CA VAL A 118 2.85 -3.49 -6.41
C VAL A 118 3.15 -3.32 -4.93
N LEU A 119 4.42 -3.53 -4.55
CA LEU A 119 4.87 -3.37 -3.18
C LEU A 119 5.02 -1.89 -2.82
N THR A 120 5.43 -1.05 -3.78
CA THR A 120 5.66 0.38 -3.56
C THR A 120 4.40 1.11 -3.09
N TYR A 121 3.23 0.73 -3.61
CA TYR A 121 1.94 1.22 -3.13
C TYR A 121 1.73 0.89 -1.64
N SER A 122 2.08 -0.33 -1.23
CA SER A 122 1.88 -0.81 0.14
C SER A 122 2.81 -0.17 1.16
N PHE A 123 3.98 0.37 0.77
CA PHE A 123 4.98 0.89 1.71
C PHE A 123 4.48 2.10 2.52
N GLY A 124 3.59 2.91 1.97
CA GLY A 124 2.99 4.04 2.69
C GLY A 124 1.81 3.66 3.60
N ILE A 125 1.25 2.46 3.43
CA ILE A 125 -0.02 2.04 4.06
C ILE A 125 0.22 0.95 5.11
N VAL A 126 1.12 0.01 4.81
CA VAL A 126 1.38 -1.18 5.62
C VAL A 126 2.76 -1.06 6.26
N LYS A 127 2.85 -1.34 7.56
CA LYS A 127 4.12 -1.39 8.29
C LYS A 127 4.94 -2.62 7.92
N TRP A 128 5.92 -2.46 7.03
CA TRP A 128 6.86 -3.53 6.66
C TRP A 128 7.99 -3.64 7.69
N SER A 129 8.20 -4.83 8.23
CA SER A 129 9.38 -5.10 9.07
C SER A 129 10.60 -5.40 8.19
N VAL A 130 11.80 -5.28 8.75
CA VAL A 130 13.03 -5.64 8.04
C VAL A 130 13.01 -7.12 7.62
N ASN A 131 12.47 -7.99 8.48
CA ASN A 131 12.34 -9.42 8.20
C ASN A 131 11.40 -9.69 7.01
N ASP A 132 10.28 -8.97 6.92
CA ASP A 132 9.33 -9.12 5.80
C ASP A 132 9.98 -8.71 4.47
N LEU A 133 10.79 -7.64 4.48
CA LEU A 133 11.50 -7.14 3.31
C LEU A 133 12.63 -8.10 2.89
N ASP A 134 13.35 -8.66 3.86
CA ASP A 134 14.37 -9.69 3.60
C ASP A 134 13.76 -11.00 3.09
N GLU A 135 12.55 -11.35 3.55
CA GLU A 135 11.81 -12.51 3.03
C GLU A 135 11.38 -12.31 1.57
N LEU A 136 10.85 -11.12 1.24
CA LEU A 136 10.54 -10.73 -0.14
C LEU A 136 11.79 -10.81 -1.03
N ASP A 137 12.93 -10.34 -0.54
CA ASP A 137 14.19 -10.41 -1.26
C ASP A 137 14.65 -11.86 -1.51
N ARG A 138 14.60 -12.71 -0.46
CA ARG A 138 14.88 -14.14 -0.57
C ARG A 138 13.90 -14.83 -1.53
N LEU A 139 12.61 -14.44 -1.52
CA LEU A 139 11.60 -14.95 -2.45
C LEU A 139 11.98 -14.61 -3.90
N THR A 140 12.35 -13.37 -4.19
CA THR A 140 12.77 -12.95 -5.54
C THR A 140 13.97 -13.75 -6.01
N ARG A 141 15.00 -13.92 -5.16
CA ARG A 141 16.18 -14.72 -5.50
C ARG A 141 15.83 -16.20 -5.72
N ARG A 142 15.00 -16.80 -4.86
CA ARG A 142 14.50 -18.17 -5.03
C ARG A 142 13.78 -18.35 -6.37
N LEU A 143 12.92 -17.40 -6.77
CA LEU A 143 12.24 -17.45 -8.06
C LEU A 143 13.25 -17.35 -9.22
N LEU A 144 14.19 -16.40 -9.18
CA LEU A 144 15.21 -16.28 -10.23
C LEU A 144 16.06 -17.55 -10.38
N THR A 145 16.42 -18.20 -9.28
CA THR A 145 17.16 -19.47 -9.31
C THR A 145 16.30 -20.62 -9.82
N LYS A 146 15.04 -20.72 -9.37
CA LYS A 146 14.08 -21.74 -9.83
C LYS A 146 13.87 -21.71 -11.34
N PHE A 147 13.73 -20.51 -11.91
CA PHE A 147 13.56 -20.30 -13.35
C PHE A 147 14.90 -20.22 -14.12
N ARG A 148 16.02 -20.60 -13.50
CA ARG A 148 17.37 -20.66 -14.12
C ARG A 148 17.91 -19.32 -14.65
N HIS A 149 17.40 -18.19 -14.18
CA HIS A 149 17.92 -16.86 -14.51
C HIS A 149 19.07 -16.41 -13.59
N LEU A 150 19.25 -17.10 -12.45
CA LEU A 150 20.32 -16.87 -11.49
C LEU A 150 20.95 -18.20 -11.05
N HIS A 151 22.27 -18.28 -11.04
CA HIS A 151 22.98 -19.45 -10.50
C HIS A 151 22.92 -19.47 -8.96
N THR A 152 22.82 -20.64 -8.34
CA THR A 152 22.70 -20.81 -6.88
C THR A 152 23.87 -20.15 -6.12
N ASN A 153 25.09 -20.24 -6.67
CA ASN A 153 26.31 -19.65 -6.08
C ASN A 153 26.60 -18.24 -6.59
N SER A 154 25.63 -17.56 -7.21
CA SER A 154 25.83 -16.21 -7.71
C SER A 154 25.94 -15.20 -6.57
N SER A 155 26.87 -14.24 -6.69
CA SER A 155 27.01 -13.17 -5.71
C SER A 155 25.73 -12.35 -5.58
N VAL A 156 25.21 -12.25 -4.36
CA VAL A 156 24.02 -11.46 -4.01
C VAL A 156 24.26 -9.97 -4.30
N ILE A 157 25.45 -9.46 -4.00
CA ILE A 157 25.81 -8.05 -4.22
C ILE A 157 25.73 -7.69 -5.72
N ARG A 158 26.18 -8.60 -6.59
CA ARG A 158 26.15 -8.40 -8.05
C ARG A 158 24.73 -8.27 -8.59
N LEU A 159 23.72 -8.83 -7.92
CA LEU A 159 22.32 -8.75 -8.33
C LEU A 159 21.81 -7.29 -8.31
N TYR A 160 22.15 -6.53 -7.27
CA TYR A 160 21.67 -5.15 -7.08
C TYR A 160 22.60 -4.10 -7.69
N LEU A 161 23.88 -4.44 -7.89
CA LEU A 161 24.85 -3.51 -8.46
C LEU A 161 24.39 -3.05 -9.86
N PRO A 162 24.55 -1.75 -10.22
CA PRO A 162 24.18 -1.26 -11.54
C PRO A 162 24.92 -2.00 -12.66
N ARG A 163 24.26 -2.14 -13.81
CA ARG A 163 24.87 -2.81 -14.98
C ARG A 163 26.12 -2.13 -15.49
N ARG A 164 26.16 -0.79 -15.42
CA ARG A 164 27.34 0.01 -15.78
C ARG A 164 28.58 -0.35 -14.92
N ARG A 165 28.36 -0.86 -13.71
CA ARG A 165 29.41 -1.33 -12.78
C ARG A 165 29.58 -2.87 -12.80
N GLY A 166 29.08 -3.56 -13.83
CA GLY A 166 29.21 -5.03 -13.97
C GLY A 166 28.18 -5.88 -13.22
N GLY A 167 27.16 -5.24 -12.63
CA GLY A 167 26.06 -5.91 -11.94
C GLY A 167 24.87 -6.27 -12.83
N ARG A 168 23.75 -6.69 -12.20
CA ARG A 168 22.49 -7.03 -12.89
C ARG A 168 21.47 -5.89 -12.83
N GLY A 169 21.58 -4.97 -11.87
CA GLY A 169 20.76 -3.78 -11.72
C GLY A 169 19.35 -4.03 -11.21
N LEU A 170 19.13 -5.07 -10.40
CA LEU A 170 17.84 -5.29 -9.74
C LEU A 170 17.64 -4.25 -8.65
N LEU A 171 16.43 -3.66 -8.58
CA LEU A 171 16.10 -2.71 -7.53
C LEU A 171 16.02 -3.41 -6.17
N ASN A 172 16.73 -2.87 -5.17
CA ASN A 172 16.66 -3.38 -3.80
C ASN A 172 15.34 -2.93 -3.15
N ILE A 173 14.50 -3.89 -2.77
CA ILE A 173 13.15 -3.66 -2.21
C ILE A 173 13.24 -2.91 -0.88
N LYS A 174 14.23 -3.21 -0.03
CA LYS A 174 14.43 -2.55 1.27
C LYS A 174 14.75 -1.07 1.10
N ASN A 175 15.69 -0.76 0.21
CA ASN A 175 16.03 0.63 -0.11
C ASN A 175 14.85 1.37 -0.73
N GLN A 176 14.08 0.69 -1.59
CA GLN A 176 12.87 1.26 -2.18
C GLN A 176 11.80 1.59 -1.12
N CYS A 177 11.61 0.73 -0.12
CA CYS A 177 10.69 0.97 0.99
C CYS A 177 11.09 2.23 1.78
N LEU A 178 12.36 2.31 2.21
CA LEU A 178 12.87 3.44 2.98
C LEU A 178 12.81 4.75 2.19
N ASN A 179 13.21 4.73 0.92
CA ASN A 179 13.15 5.91 0.06
C ASN A 179 11.70 6.38 -0.14
N GLN A 180 10.76 5.45 -0.28
CA GLN A 180 9.35 5.78 -0.46
C GLN A 180 8.74 6.37 0.81
N GLU A 181 8.99 5.77 1.98
CA GLU A 181 8.57 6.31 3.27
C GLU A 181 9.12 7.73 3.49
N ALA A 182 10.42 7.94 3.25
CA ALA A 182 11.05 9.26 3.39
C ALA A 182 10.49 10.30 2.40
N SER A 183 10.25 9.89 1.14
CA SER A 183 9.69 10.76 0.11
C SER A 183 8.25 11.18 0.44
N LEU A 184 7.40 10.22 0.83
CA LEU A 184 6.02 10.48 1.24
C LEU A 184 5.97 11.38 2.47
N ARG A 185 6.78 11.10 3.48
CA ARG A 185 6.89 11.91 4.69
C ARG A 185 7.28 13.35 4.37
N ARG A 186 8.32 13.55 3.56
CA ARG A 186 8.73 14.88 3.10
C ARG A 186 7.58 15.59 2.39
N LYS A 187 6.91 14.91 1.46
CA LYS A 187 5.80 15.49 0.69
C LYS A 187 4.64 15.96 1.59
N LEU A 188 4.32 15.19 2.63
CA LEU A 188 3.24 15.53 3.57
C LEU A 188 3.65 16.68 4.50
N LEU A 189 4.89 16.68 5.00
CA LEU A 189 5.39 17.74 5.90
C LEU A 189 5.63 19.08 5.19
N THR A 190 6.01 19.06 3.90
CA THR A 190 6.16 20.29 3.11
C THR A 190 4.81 20.90 2.70
N ASN A 191 3.71 20.15 2.82
CA ASN A 191 2.40 20.62 2.41
C ASN A 191 1.90 21.73 3.35
N ARG A 192 1.29 22.77 2.77
CA ARG A 192 0.78 23.94 3.49
C ARG A 192 -0.69 23.83 3.86
N ASP A 193 -1.37 22.76 3.44
CA ASP A 193 -2.78 22.54 3.75
C ASP A 193 -2.98 22.39 5.27
N PRO A 194 -3.85 23.20 5.91
CA PRO A 194 -4.16 23.09 7.32
C PRO A 194 -4.67 21.69 7.73
N LEU A 195 -5.43 21.01 6.86
CA LEU A 195 -5.98 19.67 7.16
C LEU A 195 -4.87 18.63 7.22
N ILE A 196 -3.94 18.66 6.27
CA ILE A 196 -2.82 17.72 6.22
C ILE A 196 -1.89 17.97 7.41
N THR A 197 -1.69 19.23 7.78
CA THR A 197 -0.89 19.60 8.96
C THR A 197 -1.54 19.09 10.26
N ALA A 198 -2.87 19.19 10.39
CA ALA A 198 -3.59 18.65 11.54
C ALA A 198 -3.46 17.12 11.61
N VAL A 199 -3.68 16.41 10.49
CA VAL A 199 -3.52 14.95 10.43
C VAL A 199 -2.09 14.52 10.76
N ALA A 200 -1.08 15.27 10.29
CA ALA A 200 0.32 14.96 10.56
C ALA A 200 0.66 15.05 12.06
N ARG A 201 0.04 15.99 12.80
CA ARG A 201 0.21 16.13 14.25
C ARG A 201 -0.44 14.98 15.04
N GLU A 202 -1.57 14.48 14.57
CA GLU A 202 -2.32 13.40 15.21
C GLU A 202 -1.76 11.99 14.91
N ASP A 203 -0.83 11.84 13.96
CA ASP A 203 -0.24 10.55 13.63
C ASP A 203 0.80 10.11 14.69
N ALA A 204 0.30 9.52 15.77
CA ALA A 204 1.06 8.86 16.83
C ALA A 204 1.57 7.46 16.42
N GLY A 205 2.03 7.31 15.17
CA GLY A 205 2.54 6.05 14.63
C GLY A 205 1.45 5.06 14.23
N TYR A 206 0.28 5.54 13.81
CA TYR A 206 -0.74 4.68 13.20
C TYR A 206 -0.28 4.21 11.82
N THR A 207 0.42 5.08 11.09
CA THR A 207 1.00 4.79 9.77
C THR A 207 2.49 4.43 9.87
N PRO A 208 3.08 3.78 8.84
CA PRO A 208 4.54 3.60 8.78
C PRO A 208 5.33 4.92 8.72
N LEU A 209 4.69 6.04 8.38
CA LEU A 209 5.34 7.34 8.19
C LEU A 209 5.62 8.08 9.51
N SER A 210 4.84 7.77 10.56
CA SER A 210 4.95 8.33 11.92
C SER A 210 5.16 9.84 11.91
N LEU A 211 4.23 10.56 11.29
CA LEU A 211 4.38 11.98 10.96
C LEU A 211 4.53 12.88 12.19
N GLY A 212 3.94 12.50 13.33
CA GLY A 212 4.01 13.25 14.59
C GLY A 212 5.34 13.10 15.35
N CYS A 213 6.20 12.15 14.97
CA CYS A 213 7.50 11.97 15.61
C CYS A 213 8.57 12.69 14.78
N GLU A 214 9.27 13.70 15.30
CA GLU A 214 10.32 14.44 14.57
C GLU A 214 11.50 13.56 14.14
N LEU A 215 11.72 12.44 14.84
CA LEU A 215 12.78 11.50 14.56
C LEU A 215 12.39 10.62 13.36
N ILE A 216 13.09 10.82 12.25
CA ILE A 216 13.32 9.74 11.28
C ILE A 216 13.91 8.59 12.10
N PRO A 217 13.41 7.34 12.04
CA PRO A 217 14.13 6.22 12.60
C PRO A 217 15.41 6.02 11.78
N VAL A 218 16.44 6.79 12.11
CA VAL A 218 17.80 6.68 11.58
C VAL A 218 18.42 5.34 12.01
N ASP A 219 17.85 4.66 13.02
CA ASP A 219 18.32 3.37 13.53
C ASP A 219 17.90 2.14 12.69
N ARG A 220 17.70 2.31 11.38
CA ARG A 220 17.89 1.21 10.42
C ARG A 220 19.17 1.37 9.58
N GLN A 221 19.97 2.40 9.88
CA GLN A 221 21.28 2.67 9.30
C GLN A 221 22.37 2.19 10.26
N ASN A 222 22.72 0.92 10.19
CA ASN A 222 24.13 0.58 10.27
C ASN A 222 24.43 -0.62 9.36
N GLN A 223 25.32 -0.34 8.40
CA GLN A 223 26.10 -1.26 7.57
C GLN A 223 25.37 -1.98 6.42
N ALA A 224 25.27 -1.30 5.27
CA ALA A 224 26.18 -1.53 4.12
C ALA A 224 25.52 -1.08 2.80
N TYR A 225 26.30 -0.36 1.99
CA TYR A 225 26.03 0.08 0.61
C TYR A 225 25.23 1.37 0.43
N LEU A 226 25.80 2.47 0.91
CA LEU A 226 25.78 3.72 0.12
C LEU A 226 26.70 3.54 -1.10
N PRO A 227 26.30 3.98 -2.31
CA PRO A 227 27.23 4.05 -3.43
C PRO A 227 28.18 5.21 -3.17
N MET A 228 29.40 4.93 -2.75
CA MET A 228 30.48 5.89 -2.94
C MET A 228 30.70 6.03 -4.45
N LEU A 229 30.65 7.29 -4.89
CA LEU A 229 31.03 7.89 -6.18
C LEU A 229 30.89 7.00 -7.42
#